data_AF-A0A968CND0-F1
#
_entry.id   AF-A0A968CND0-F1
#
_cell.length_a   1.000
_cell.length_b   1.000
_cell.length_c   1.000
_cell.angle_alpha   90.00
_cell.angle_beta   90.00
_cell.angle_gamma   90.00
#
_symmetry.space_group_name_H-M   'P 1'
#
loop_
_entity.id
_entity.type
_entity.pdbx_description
1 polymer ?
#
loop_
_entity_poly.entity_id
_entity_poly.type
_entity_poly.pdbx_seq_one_letter_code
_entity_poly.pdbx_strand_id
1 'polypeptide(L)' 'PISGLYAAGNAAASPLGHAYPGAGGTIGPGLVFGMRAGEAAAAD' A
#
# COMPACT_ATOMS: atom_id res chain seq x y z
N PRO A 1 -12.12 -7.08 -7.80
CA PRO A 1 -11.58 -7.00 -6.42
C PRO A 1 -12.11 -8.20 -5.61
N ILE A 2 -11.36 -8.70 -4.63
CA ILE A 2 -11.83 -9.73 -3.69
C ILE A 2 -12.38 -9.00 -2.46
N SER A 3 -13.64 -9.25 -2.10
CA SER A 3 -14.30 -8.55 -0.98
C SER A 3 -13.56 -8.81 0.34
N GLY A 4 -13.35 -7.77 1.14
CA GLY A 4 -12.64 -7.85 2.43
C GLY A 4 -11.13 -8.14 2.34
N LEU A 5 -10.54 -8.22 1.15
CA LEU A 5 -9.09 -8.42 0.98
C LEU A 5 -8.39 -7.11 0.62
N TYR A 6 -7.46 -6.70 1.49
CA TYR A 6 -6.64 -5.51 1.31
C TYR A 6 -5.16 -5.87 1.38
N ALA A 7 -4.34 -5.11 0.67
CA ALA A 7 -2.89 -5.23 0.71
C ALA A 7 -2.24 -3.85 0.70
N ALA A 8 -1.16 -3.70 1.47
CA ALA A 8 -0.33 -2.51 1.51
C ALA A 8 1.12 -2.90 1.78
N GLY A 9 2.04 -1.95 1.54
CA GLY A 9 3.48 -2.18 1.71
C GLY A 9 4.00 -3.28 0.78
N ASN A 10 4.98 -4.06 1.26
CA ASN A 10 5.68 -5.06 0.45
C ASN A 10 4.82 -6.27 0.03
N ALA A 11 3.62 -6.43 0.60
CA ALA A 11 2.66 -7.45 0.18
C ALA A 11 1.89 -7.04 -1.09
N ALA A 12 1.86 -5.74 -1.42
CA ALA A 12 1.25 -5.20 -2.62
C ALA A 12 2.31 -4.92 -3.70
N ALA A 13 1.90 -4.94 -4.97
CA ALA A 13 2.77 -4.50 -6.06
C ALA A 13 3.14 -3.02 -5.88
N SER A 14 4.43 -2.70 -6.05
CA SER A 14 4.92 -1.33 -5.88
C SER A 14 4.27 -0.38 -6.90
N PRO A 15 3.68 0.74 -6.47
CA PRO A 15 3.18 1.77 -7.39
C PRO A 15 4.31 2.48 -8.15
N LEU A 16 5.54 2.31 -7.70
CA LEU A 16 6.75 2.87 -8.32
C LEU A 16 7.37 1.92 -9.36
N GLY A 17 6.72 0.78 -9.62
CA GLY A 17 7.21 -0.22 -10.57
C GLY A 17 8.61 -0.71 -10.21
N HIS A 18 9.50 -0.72 -11.21
CA HIS A 18 10.89 -1.20 -11.06
C HIS A 18 11.85 -0.11 -10.58
N ALA A 19 11.35 1.08 -10.25
CA ALA A 19 12.18 2.20 -9.82
C ALA A 19 12.23 2.32 -8.30
N TYR A 20 13.37 2.81 -7.80
CA TYR A 20 13.50 3.34 -6.45
C TYR A 20 13.79 4.85 -6.55
N PRO A 21 12.75 5.71 -6.55
CA PRO A 21 12.88 7.12 -6.89
C PRO A 21 13.63 7.95 -5.85
N GLY A 22 13.87 7.40 -4.67
CA GLY A 22 14.61 8.06 -3.60
C GLY A 22 14.46 7.37 -2.25
N ALA A 23 15.18 7.88 -1.26
CA ALA A 23 15.07 7.40 0.12
C ALA A 23 13.62 7.48 0.60
N GLY A 24 13.12 6.39 1.16
CA GLY A 24 11.72 6.29 1.59
C GLY A 24 10.75 5.82 0.51
N GLY A 25 11.22 5.46 -0.69
CA GLY A 25 10.39 4.94 -1.79
C GLY A 25 9.52 3.73 -1.41
N THR A 26 9.92 2.93 -0.42
CA THR A 26 9.10 1.83 0.12
C THR A 26 8.20 2.28 1.26
N ILE A 27 8.75 3.04 2.21
CA ILE A 27 8.07 3.38 3.46
C ILE A 27 6.93 4.38 3.21
N GLY A 28 7.15 5.40 2.37
CA GLY A 28 6.14 6.41 2.05
C GLY A 28 4.85 5.79 1.49
N PRO A 29 4.91 5.03 0.38
CA PRO A 29 3.75 4.31 -0.13
C PRO A 29 3.20 3.29 0.88
N GLY A 30 4.06 2.58 1.62
CA GLY A 30 3.64 1.64 2.66
C GLY A 30 2.77 2.28 3.73
N LEU A 31 3.13 3.46 4.23
CA LEU A 31 2.35 4.21 5.23
C LEU A 31 1.05 4.77 4.63
N VAL A 32 1.13 5.41 3.47
CA VAL A 32 -0.05 6.04 2.83
C VAL A 32 -1.10 4.99 2.48
N PHE A 33 -0.71 3.94 1.76
CA PHE A 33 -1.65 2.88 1.38
C PHE A 33 -2.01 1.98 2.57
N GLY A 34 -1.13 1.83 3.56
CA GLY A 34 -1.45 1.13 4.81
C GLY A 34 -2.58 1.81 5.57
N MET A 35 -2.53 3.13 5.71
CA MET A 35 -3.63 3.90 6.31
C MET A 35 -4.91 3.74 5.48
N ARG A 36 -4.87 4.01 4.18
CA ARG A 36 -6.07 3.89 3.33
C ARG A 36 -6.68 2.49 3.33
N ALA A 37 -5.84 1.44 3.33
CA ALA A 37 -6.29 0.06 3.43
C ALA A 37 -6.94 -0.23 4.79
N GLY A 38 -6.40 0.28 5.90
CA GLY A 38 -6.99 0.14 7.22
C GLY A 38 -8.32 0.88 7.38
N GLU A 39 -8.41 2.11 6.84
CA GLU A 39 -9.66 2.89 6.76
C GLU A 39 -10.74 2.13 5.98
N ALA A 40 -10.39 1.59 4.82
CA ALA A 40 -11.32 0.80 4.00
C ALA A 40 -11.73 -0.49 4.71
N ALA A 41 -10.78 -1.22 5.28
CA ALA A 41 -11.05 -2.46 6.03
C ALA A 41 -11.90 -2.25 7.29
N ALA A 42 -11.88 -1.05 7.88
CA ALA A 42 -12.74 -0.72 9.02
C ALA A 42 -14.17 -0.30 8.61
N ALA A 43 -14.36 0.11 7.36
CA ALA A 43 -15.65 0.53 6.83
C ALA A 43 -16.43 -0.60 6.13
N ASP A 44 -15.75 -1.67 5.74
CA ASP A 44 -16.33 -2.93 5.21
C ASP A 44 -16.91 -3.82 6.32
#